data_AF-A0A934MPK7-F1
#
_entry.id   AF-A0A934MPK7-F1
#
_cell.length_a   1.000
_cell.length_b   1.000
_cell.length_c   1.000
_cell.angle_alpha   90.00
_cell.angle_beta   90.00
_cell.angle_gamma   90.00
#
_symmetry.space_group_name_H-M   'P 1'
#
loop_
_entity.id
_entity.type
_entity.pdbx_description
1 polymer ?
#
loop_
_entity_poly.entity_id
_entity_poly.type
_entity_poly.pdbx_seq_one_letter_code
_entity_poly.pdbx_strand_id
1 'polypeptide(L)'
;MAVTETEILATGTNKTESGAVLIELGTMVTVCLKDAVNTARATVELQDDADNWQPTGMEMTAAKPSLSLISPGNYRVVRQADGACGVFKVI
;
A
#
# COMPACT_ATOMS: atom_id res chain seq x y z
N MET A 1 -20.80 2.84 -10.27
CA MET A 1 -19.35 3.07 -10.41
C MET A 1 -18.69 1.71 -10.31
N ALA A 2 -17.97 1.26 -11.34
CA ALA A 2 -17.27 -0.01 -11.27
C ALA A 2 -16.01 0.19 -10.44
N VAL A 3 -15.89 -0.56 -9.34
CA VAL A 3 -14.69 -0.58 -8.50
C VAL A 3 -13.56 -1.12 -9.35
N THR A 4 -12.54 -0.31 -9.62
CA THR A 4 -11.39 -0.76 -10.41
C THR A 4 -10.27 -1.13 -9.46
N GLU A 5 -9.84 -2.38 -9.51
CA GLU A 5 -8.70 -2.87 -8.75
C GLU A 5 -7.47 -2.94 -9.66
N THR A 6 -6.35 -2.44 -9.16
CA THR A 6 -5.07 -2.48 -9.87
C THR A 6 -3.99 -3.05 -8.95
N GLU A 7 -3.28 -4.06 -9.43
CA GLU A 7 -2.10 -4.60 -8.75
C GLU A 7 -0.98 -3.55 -8.74
N ILE A 8 -0.43 -3.26 -7.57
CA ILE A 8 0.72 -2.36 -7.40
C ILE A 8 1.96 -3.07 -6.85
N LEU A 9 1.77 -4.27 -6.30
CA LEU A 9 2.85 -5.16 -5.90
C LEU A 9 2.40 -6.61 -6.04
N ALA A 10 3.04 -7.35 -6.94
CA ALA A 10 2.75 -8.77 -7.13
C ALA A 10 3.03 -9.59 -5.87
N THR A 11 2.24 -10.64 -5.66
CA THR A 11 2.37 -11.53 -4.49
C THR A 11 3.78 -12.09 -4.39
N GLY A 12 4.36 -12.01 -3.19
CA GLY A 12 5.71 -12.49 -2.90
C GLY A 12 6.02 -12.43 -1.41
N THR A 13 7.19 -12.94 -1.02
CA THR A 13 7.61 -13.07 0.39
C THR A 13 8.74 -12.14 0.79
N ASN A 14 9.44 -11.54 -0.18
CA ASN A 14 10.58 -10.67 0.09
C ASN A 14 10.11 -9.25 0.41
N LYS A 15 10.92 -8.53 1.19
CA LYS A 15 10.73 -7.08 1.33
C LYS A 15 10.83 -6.42 -0.04
N THR A 16 9.79 -5.71 -0.44
CA THR A 16 9.70 -5.06 -1.76
C THR A 16 8.77 -3.88 -1.68
N GLU A 17 9.10 -2.82 -2.42
CA GLU A 17 8.32 -1.60 -2.53
C GLU A 17 7.53 -1.56 -3.84
N SER A 18 6.33 -0.96 -3.79
CA SER A 18 5.57 -0.63 -4.98
C SER A 18 6.16 0.60 -5.69
N GLY A 19 5.69 0.86 -6.91
CA GLY A 19 5.82 2.19 -7.50
C GLY A 19 5.03 3.25 -6.71
N ALA A 20 5.29 4.53 -7.02
CA ALA A 20 4.55 5.65 -6.44
C ALA A 20 3.08 5.64 -6.91
N VAL A 21 2.19 5.89 -5.98
CA VAL A 21 0.75 6.06 -6.19
C VAL A 21 0.42 7.50 -5.79
N LEU A 22 0.13 8.32 -6.80
CA LEU A 22 -0.35 9.69 -6.59
C LEU A 22 -1.80 9.66 -6.11
N ILE A 23 -2.05 10.36 -5.01
CA ILE A 23 -3.38 10.67 -4.50
C ILE A 23 -3.64 12.15 -4.76
N GLU A 24 -4.67 12.44 -5.55
CA GLU A 24 -5.06 13.82 -5.85
C GLU A 24 -5.97 14.40 -4.76
N LEU A 25 -5.99 15.72 -4.64
CA LEU A 25 -6.84 16.39 -3.65
C LEU A 25 -8.32 16.03 -3.87
N GLY A 26 -9.00 15.65 -2.80
CA GLY A 26 -10.42 15.26 -2.87
C GLY A 26 -10.68 13.84 -3.37
N THR A 27 -9.62 13.06 -3.65
CA THR A 27 -9.73 11.64 -3.98
C THR A 27 -9.40 10.77 -2.77
N MET A 28 -9.98 9.57 -2.74
CA MET A 28 -9.63 8.53 -1.79
C MET A 28 -9.22 7.29 -2.57
N VAL A 29 -8.11 6.68 -2.16
CA VAL A 29 -7.67 5.39 -2.69
C VAL A 29 -7.57 4.41 -1.53
N THR A 30 -8.20 3.25 -1.69
CA THR A 30 -8.04 2.16 -0.73
C THR A 30 -6.95 1.23 -1.23
N VAL A 31 -5.96 0.94 -0.39
CA VAL A 31 -4.99 -0.12 -0.62
C VAL A 31 -5.36 -1.35 0.20
N CYS A 32 -5.17 -2.54 -0.37
CA CYS A 32 -5.49 -3.78 0.29
C CYS A 32 -4.45 -4.87 0.01
N LEU A 33 -4.30 -5.76 0.98
CA LEU A 33 -3.55 -7.00 0.88
C LEU A 33 -4.43 -8.08 0.24
N LYS A 34 -3.84 -8.83 -0.70
CA LYS A 34 -4.42 -10.06 -1.24
C LYS A 34 -3.42 -11.20 -1.12
N ASP A 35 -3.95 -12.42 -1.13
CA ASP A 35 -3.19 -13.66 -0.95
C ASP A 35 -2.28 -13.61 0.29
N ALA A 36 -2.75 -12.92 1.33
CA ALA A 36 -2.00 -12.64 2.54
C ALA A 36 -2.07 -13.84 3.50
N VAL A 37 -0.89 -14.35 3.90
CA VAL A 37 -0.80 -15.30 5.03
C VAL A 37 -0.93 -14.55 6.36
N ASN A 38 -1.15 -15.27 7.47
CA ASN A 38 -1.39 -14.65 8.78
C ASN A 38 -0.25 -13.73 9.27
N THR A 39 0.98 -13.96 8.82
CA THR A 39 2.16 -13.15 9.16
C THR A 39 2.46 -12.05 8.14
N ALA A 40 1.65 -11.94 7.08
CA ALA A 40 1.84 -10.93 6.05
C ALA A 40 1.65 -9.52 6.61
N ARG A 41 2.52 -8.63 6.15
CA ARG A 41 2.60 -7.26 6.64
C ARG A 41 3.09 -6.32 5.55
N ALA A 42 2.48 -5.14 5.45
CA ALA A 42 2.92 -4.08 4.57
C ALA A 42 2.75 -2.72 5.23
N THR A 43 3.71 -1.83 5.03
CA THR A 43 3.72 -0.47 5.58
C THR A 43 3.54 0.55 4.48
N VAL A 44 3.06 1.74 4.83
CA VAL A 44 2.87 2.84 3.87
C VAL A 44 3.89 3.94 4.13
N GLU A 45 4.52 4.41 3.06
CA GLU A 45 5.43 5.56 3.08
C GLU A 45 4.87 6.70 2.21
N LEU A 46 5.16 7.93 2.59
CA LEU A 46 4.81 9.17 1.88
C LEU A 46 6.08 9.86 1.44
N GLN A 47 6.13 10.33 0.20
CA GLN A 47 7.25 11.11 -0.31
C GLN A 47 7.21 12.53 0.27
N ASP A 48 8.34 13.03 0.76
CA ASP A 48 8.52 14.42 1.18
C ASP A 48 8.96 15.34 0.03
N ASP A 49 9.02 16.64 0.30
CA ASP A 49 9.40 17.67 -0.69
C ASP A 49 10.86 17.57 -1.17
N ALA A 50 11.68 16.75 -0.51
CA ALA A 50 13.07 16.47 -0.88
C ALA A 50 13.22 15.09 -1.54
N ASP A 51 12.12 14.52 -2.05
CA ASP A 51 12.01 13.23 -2.71
C ASP A 51 12.35 12.01 -1.83
N ASN A 52 12.41 12.17 -0.50
CA ASN A 52 12.66 11.05 0.41
C ASN A 52 11.36 10.39 0.84
N TRP A 53 11.41 9.09 1.09
CA TRP A 53 10.27 8.30 1.55
C TRP A 53 10.23 8.23 3.07
N GLN A 54 9.17 8.77 3.65
CA GLN A 54 8.96 8.82 5.10
C GLN A 54 7.89 7.82 5.53
N PRO A 55 8.11 7.04 6.61
CA PRO A 55 7.10 6.14 7.12
C PRO A 55 5.89 6.93 7.65
N THR A 56 4.70 6.55 7.23
CA THR A 56 3.46 7.17 7.71
C THR A 56 2.98 6.61 9.06
N GLY A 57 3.61 5.53 9.53
CA GLY A 57 3.15 4.74 10.68
C GLY A 57 1.93 3.86 10.37
N MET A 58 1.38 3.93 9.16
CA MET A 58 0.28 3.06 8.74
C MET A 58 0.78 1.69 8.31
N GLU A 59 0.06 0.67 8.75
CA GLU A 59 0.39 -0.73 8.50
C GLU A 59 -0.87 -1.54 8.16
N MET A 60 -0.72 -2.43 7.18
CA MET A 60 -1.65 -3.51 6.86
C MET A 60 -1.08 -4.83 7.35
N THR A 61 -1.95 -5.66 7.91
CA THR A 61 -1.66 -7.03 8.33
C THR A 61 -2.78 -7.95 7.87
N ALA A 62 -2.64 -9.26 8.01
CA ALA A 62 -3.76 -10.17 7.73
C ALA A 62 -5.05 -9.85 8.53
N ALA A 63 -4.91 -9.31 9.76
CA ALA A 63 -6.05 -8.90 10.59
C ALA A 63 -6.62 -7.53 10.20
N LYS A 64 -5.81 -6.68 9.56
CA LYS A 64 -6.19 -5.37 9.04
C LYS A 64 -5.72 -5.26 7.59
N PRO A 65 -6.43 -5.90 6.64
CA PRO A 65 -5.92 -6.13 5.30
C PRO A 65 -6.01 -4.90 4.41
N SER A 66 -6.64 -3.80 4.84
CA SER A 66 -6.84 -2.61 4.00
C SER A 66 -6.72 -1.30 4.77
N LEU A 67 -6.34 -0.26 4.05
CA LEU A 67 -6.25 1.13 4.52
C LEU A 67 -6.75 2.08 3.45
N SER A 68 -7.36 3.19 3.85
CA SER A 68 -7.70 4.28 2.93
C SER A 68 -6.71 5.42 3.06
N LEU A 69 -6.19 5.86 1.93
CA LEU A 69 -5.36 7.05 1.78
C LEU A 69 -6.26 8.18 1.30
N ILE A 70 -6.40 9.21 2.13
CA ILE A 70 -7.34 10.33 1.92
C ILE A 70 -6.62 11.68 1.74
N SER A 71 -5.35 11.75 2.15
CA SER A 71 -4.55 12.96 2.00
C SER A 71 -3.86 12.93 0.64
N PRO A 72 -3.76 14.07 -0.06
CA PRO A 72 -3.03 14.15 -1.31
C PRO A 72 -1.53 13.92 -1.09
N GLY A 73 -0.87 13.29 -2.06
CA GLY A 73 0.56 13.04 -2.01
C GLY A 73 0.98 11.79 -2.80
N ASN A 74 2.29 11.58 -2.90
CA ASN A 74 2.87 10.38 -3.49
C ASN A 74 3.09 9.34 -2.40
N TYR A 75 2.34 8.24 -2.45
CA TYR A 75 2.48 7.14 -1.51
C TYR A 75 3.12 5.94 -2.17
N ARG A 76 3.82 5.12 -1.38
CA ARG A 76 4.19 3.76 -1.79
C ARG A 76 3.91 2.79 -0.67
N VAL A 77 3.70 1.54 -1.04
CA VAL A 77 3.51 0.44 -0.09
C VAL A 77 4.75 -0.43 -0.09
N VAL A 78 5.21 -0.80 1.09
CA VAL A 78 6.37 -1.66 1.29
C VAL A 78 5.90 -2.94 1.95
N ARG A 79 5.91 -4.04 1.20
CA ARG A 79 5.75 -5.38 1.78
C ARG A 79 6.96 -5.69 2.66
N GLN A 80 6.72 -6.28 3.82
CA GLN A 80 7.75 -6.74 4.73
C GLN A 80 8.05 -8.23 4.50
N ALA A 81 9.23 -8.70 4.92
CA ALA A 81 9.65 -10.08 4.72
C ALA A 81 8.99 -11.10 5.68
N ASP A 82 7.90 -10.69 6.35
CA ASP A 82 7.28 -11.42 7.45
C ASP A 82 6.24 -12.46 6.95
N GLY A 83 5.78 -12.35 5.70
CA GLY A 83 4.82 -13.29 5.11
C GLY A 83 4.46 -12.94 3.67
N ALA A 84 3.96 -13.93 2.93
CA ALA A 84 3.52 -13.72 1.54
C ALA A 84 2.30 -12.80 1.47
N CYS A 85 2.35 -11.78 0.60
CA CYS A 85 1.19 -11.00 0.18
C CYS A 85 1.43 -10.24 -1.13
N GLY A 86 0.33 -9.97 -1.84
CA GLY A 86 0.24 -8.97 -2.90
C GLY A 86 -0.45 -7.71 -2.39
N VAL A 87 -0.23 -6.58 -3.08
CA VAL A 87 -0.83 -5.30 -2.74
C VAL A 87 -1.56 -4.73 -3.96
N PHE A 88 -2.80 -4.31 -3.72
CA PHE A 88 -3.69 -3.77 -4.73
C PHE A 88 -4.21 -2.40 -4.29
N LYS A 89 -4.46 -1.52 -5.26
CA LYS A 89 -5.18 -0.27 -5.04
C LYS A 89 -6.56 -0.33 -5.67
N VAL A 90 -7.51 0.36 -5.06
CA VAL A 90 -8.92 0.39 -5.42
C VAL A 90 -9.41 1.83 -5.40
N ILE A 91 -10.10 2.23 -6.48
CA ILE A 91 -10.66 3.58 -6.71
C ILE A 91 -12.11 3.44 -7.19
#